data_AF-A0A257TIU5-F1
#
_entry.id   AF-A0A257TIU5-F1
#
_cell.length_a   1.000
_cell.length_b   1.000
_cell.length_c   1.000
_cell.angle_alpha   90.00
_cell.angle_beta   90.00
_cell.angle_gamma   90.00
#
_symmetry.space_group_name_H-M   'P 1'
#
loop_
_entity.id
_entity.type
_entity.pdbx_description
1 polymer ?
#
loop_
_entity_poly.entity_id
_entity_poly.type
_entity_poly.pdbx_seq_one_letter_code
_entity_poly.pdbx_strand_id
1 'polypeptide(L)'
;QEVADSNFDVLSTHYYTTLDKAVKDALLNRELTEGKKPYFIGEFGLRNPLDTKALVDTVINNGISGIMIWSLRGHARDGGFYQHSLSYRFPGFAADSTYHEKQIVDIMRAAAYRINGEPEPPLPLPDPPRLLDIKDVYDISWQGSTGAASYKIQRLTEGSYNWETIADSATDAVPVFRPLYDDTTAQLGKSYFDRVIAQNSSGASAPSNIVGPVTVDYRKLVDELADTSKLLIASDSLKFASPFSAVEAKYDFSRLEGAKGAYVIYEVPQSIDSIMVEAFFTSGECGMNFFASDSLSTMKPIPAKLETFPPYSNHYGFYVPAMYTCGEFPAHSRYLKIEFNGGSELSRVEIIYSRIKEPNPDIVTLEQEQK
;
A
#
# COMPACT_ATOMS: atom_id res chain seq x y z
N GLN A 1 -38.03 -13.89 -21.13
CA GLN A 1 -39.00 -12.78 -21.33
C GLN A 1 -38.26 -11.52 -21.79
N GLU A 2 -37.19 -11.12 -21.09
CA GLU A 2 -36.32 -9.97 -21.42
C GLU A 2 -35.80 -9.93 -22.88
N VAL A 3 -35.45 -11.10 -23.45
CA VAL A 3 -35.02 -11.19 -24.86
C VAL A 3 -36.08 -10.69 -25.84
N ALA A 4 -37.36 -10.89 -25.56
CA ALA A 4 -38.46 -10.49 -26.44
C ALA A 4 -39.00 -9.08 -26.13
N ASP A 5 -38.61 -8.48 -25.00
CA ASP A 5 -39.14 -7.19 -24.56
C ASP A 5 -38.40 -6.03 -25.22
N SER A 6 -39.09 -5.25 -26.06
CA SER A 6 -38.53 -4.12 -26.82
C SER A 6 -37.90 -3.00 -25.97
N ASN A 7 -38.13 -2.98 -24.66
CA ASN A 7 -37.57 -1.96 -23.77
C ASN A 7 -36.11 -2.24 -23.36
N PHE A 8 -35.57 -3.42 -23.69
CA PHE A 8 -34.17 -3.76 -23.43
C PHE A 8 -33.36 -3.82 -24.72
N ASP A 9 -32.32 -2.99 -24.82
CA ASP A 9 -31.45 -2.97 -26.00
C ASP A 9 -30.32 -4.00 -25.92
N VAL A 10 -29.80 -4.24 -24.71
CA VAL A 10 -28.66 -5.12 -24.45
C VAL A 10 -28.93 -5.94 -23.20
N LEU A 11 -28.50 -7.20 -23.18
CA LEU A 11 -28.62 -8.08 -22.03
C LEU A 11 -27.26 -8.36 -21.41
N SER A 12 -27.22 -8.47 -20.08
CA SER A 12 -26.00 -8.71 -19.34
C SER A 12 -26.23 -9.60 -18.13
N THR A 13 -25.23 -10.43 -17.81
CA THR A 13 -25.20 -11.24 -16.59
C THR A 13 -23.82 -11.22 -15.94
N HIS A 14 -23.77 -11.47 -14.64
CA HIS A 14 -22.54 -11.44 -13.84
C HIS A 14 -22.21 -12.86 -13.35
N TYR A 15 -20.93 -13.27 -13.44
CA TYR A 15 -20.51 -14.64 -13.15
C TYR A 15 -19.36 -14.74 -12.13
N TYR A 16 -19.74 -15.01 -10.87
CA TYR A 16 -18.84 -15.35 -9.77
C TYR A 16 -18.93 -16.84 -9.35
N THR A 17 -19.59 -17.67 -10.14
CA THR A 17 -19.75 -19.11 -9.89
C THR A 17 -18.49 -19.90 -10.28
N THR A 18 -18.51 -21.24 -10.20
CA THR A 18 -17.46 -22.07 -10.81
C THR A 18 -17.35 -21.82 -12.32
N LEU A 19 -16.19 -22.11 -12.92
CA LEU A 19 -15.96 -21.92 -14.36
C LEU A 19 -16.98 -22.70 -15.19
N ASP A 20 -17.19 -23.98 -14.90
CA ASP A 20 -18.12 -24.84 -15.64
C ASP A 20 -19.54 -24.28 -15.65
N LYS A 21 -20.00 -23.76 -14.51
CA LYS A 21 -21.31 -23.12 -14.41
C LYS A 21 -21.36 -21.82 -15.20
N ALA A 22 -20.34 -20.96 -15.07
CA ALA A 22 -20.26 -19.70 -15.80
C ALA A 22 -20.27 -19.92 -17.32
N VAL A 23 -19.49 -20.88 -17.82
CA VAL A 23 -19.44 -21.26 -19.24
C VAL A 23 -20.79 -21.78 -19.71
N LYS A 24 -21.39 -22.74 -18.97
CA LYS A 24 -22.70 -23.29 -19.31
C LYS A 24 -23.77 -22.20 -19.41
N ASP A 25 -23.86 -21.35 -18.40
CA ASP A 25 -24.86 -20.29 -18.32
C ASP A 25 -24.62 -19.24 -19.42
N ALA A 26 -23.36 -18.91 -19.72
CA ALA A 26 -23.01 -17.97 -20.79
C ALA A 26 -23.41 -18.47 -22.18
N LEU A 27 -23.17 -19.76 -22.46
CA LEU A 27 -23.56 -20.38 -23.74
C LEU A 27 -25.07 -20.46 -23.89
N LEU A 28 -25.80 -20.80 -22.82
CA LEU A 28 -27.27 -20.80 -22.82
C LEU A 28 -27.81 -19.39 -23.12
N ASN A 29 -27.27 -18.37 -22.45
CA ASN A 29 -27.68 -16.98 -22.71
C ASN A 29 -27.34 -16.55 -24.14
N ARG A 30 -26.20 -16.97 -24.69
CA ARG A 30 -25.84 -16.72 -26.08
C ARG A 30 -26.81 -17.37 -27.07
N GLU A 31 -27.24 -18.60 -26.83
CA GLU A 31 -28.24 -19.30 -27.65
C GLU A 31 -29.59 -18.56 -27.60
N LEU A 32 -30.03 -18.15 -26.40
CA LEU A 32 -31.30 -17.44 -26.24
C LEU A 32 -31.32 -16.10 -26.97
N THR A 33 -30.17 -15.41 -27.02
CA THR A 33 -30.01 -14.06 -27.60
C THR A 33 -29.61 -14.04 -29.07
N GLU A 34 -29.26 -15.20 -29.65
CA GLU A 34 -28.82 -15.32 -31.04
C GLU A 34 -29.77 -14.68 -32.03
N GLY A 35 -29.24 -13.77 -32.85
CA GLY A 35 -30.00 -13.05 -33.88
C GLY A 35 -31.08 -12.11 -33.35
N LYS A 36 -31.15 -11.88 -32.02
CA LYS A 36 -32.19 -11.08 -31.38
C LYS A 36 -31.61 -9.82 -30.73
N LYS A 37 -30.66 -9.97 -29.81
CA LYS A 37 -30.08 -8.86 -29.03
C LYS A 37 -28.62 -9.12 -28.67
N PRO A 38 -27.78 -8.07 -28.56
CA PRO A 38 -26.45 -8.21 -28.00
C PRO A 38 -26.51 -8.72 -26.55
N TYR A 39 -25.60 -9.64 -26.23
CA TYR A 39 -25.42 -10.19 -24.90
C TYR A 39 -23.94 -10.15 -24.53
N PHE A 40 -23.63 -9.66 -23.33
CA PHE A 40 -22.27 -9.61 -22.82
C PHE A 40 -22.22 -9.99 -21.33
N ILE A 41 -21.03 -10.34 -20.86
CA ILE A 41 -20.81 -10.62 -19.45
C ILE A 41 -20.39 -9.32 -18.75
N GLY A 42 -21.30 -8.74 -17.96
CA GLY A 42 -21.12 -7.41 -17.36
C GLY A 42 -20.14 -7.38 -16.21
N GLU A 43 -20.00 -8.49 -15.47
CA GLU A 43 -18.99 -8.64 -14.44
C GLU A 43 -18.56 -10.10 -14.32
N PHE A 44 -17.27 -10.31 -14.16
CA PHE A 44 -16.68 -11.55 -13.67
C PHE A 44 -15.37 -11.23 -12.95
N GLY A 45 -14.83 -12.16 -12.19
CA GLY A 45 -13.53 -11.99 -11.57
C GLY A 45 -13.27 -13.07 -10.52
N LEU A 46 -12.26 -12.84 -9.69
CA LEU A 46 -11.90 -13.71 -8.57
C LEU A 46 -11.56 -15.15 -9.01
N ARG A 47 -10.96 -15.27 -10.20
CA ARG A 47 -10.53 -16.54 -10.80
C ARG A 47 -9.03 -16.54 -10.95
N ASN A 48 -8.45 -17.74 -10.96
CA ASN A 48 -7.06 -17.90 -11.37
C ASN A 48 -6.90 -17.54 -12.87
N PRO A 49 -5.66 -17.32 -13.35
CA PRO A 49 -5.40 -16.96 -14.73
C PRO A 49 -5.92 -17.95 -15.78
N LEU A 50 -5.86 -19.27 -15.51
CA LEU A 50 -6.32 -20.29 -16.44
C LEU A 50 -7.83 -20.23 -16.65
N ASP A 51 -8.59 -20.15 -15.55
CA ASP A 51 -10.05 -20.04 -15.60
C ASP A 51 -10.50 -18.70 -16.21
N THR A 52 -9.77 -17.62 -15.91
CA THR A 52 -9.98 -16.30 -16.53
C THR A 52 -9.84 -16.41 -18.05
N LYS A 53 -8.73 -17.00 -18.52
CA LYS A 53 -8.48 -17.19 -19.95
C LYS A 53 -9.55 -18.08 -20.60
N ALA A 54 -9.96 -19.17 -19.96
CA ALA A 54 -10.97 -20.09 -20.49
C ALA A 54 -12.35 -19.42 -20.67
N LEU A 55 -12.78 -18.59 -19.71
CA LEU A 55 -14.03 -17.85 -19.84
C LEU A 55 -13.95 -16.79 -20.94
N VAL A 56 -12.82 -16.07 -21.03
CA VAL A 56 -12.58 -15.09 -22.10
C VAL A 56 -12.53 -15.76 -23.48
N ASP A 57 -11.87 -16.91 -23.62
CA ASP A 57 -11.85 -17.69 -24.85
C ASP A 57 -13.27 -18.17 -25.23
N THR A 58 -14.09 -18.56 -24.25
CA THR A 58 -15.50 -18.93 -24.47
C THR A 58 -16.27 -17.76 -25.08
N VAL A 59 -16.12 -16.55 -24.55
CA VAL A 59 -16.80 -15.35 -25.06
C VAL A 59 -16.42 -15.09 -26.52
N ILE A 60 -15.11 -15.10 -26.81
CA ILE A 60 -14.57 -14.82 -28.14
C ILE A 60 -15.00 -15.89 -29.15
N ASN A 61 -14.90 -17.16 -28.79
CA ASN A 61 -15.15 -18.27 -29.72
C ASN A 61 -16.65 -18.51 -30.01
N ASN A 62 -17.55 -17.98 -29.18
CA ASN A 62 -19.01 -18.19 -29.33
C ASN A 62 -19.77 -16.90 -29.69
N GLY A 63 -19.06 -15.84 -30.05
CA GLY A 63 -19.68 -14.58 -30.50
C GLY A 63 -20.55 -13.92 -29.42
N ILE A 64 -20.15 -14.00 -28.14
CA ILE A 64 -20.71 -13.18 -27.07
C ILE A 64 -20.11 -11.78 -27.24
N SER A 65 -20.93 -10.74 -27.09
CA SER A 65 -20.58 -9.36 -27.48
C SER A 65 -19.48 -8.71 -26.64
N GLY A 66 -19.12 -9.28 -25.49
CA GLY A 66 -18.04 -8.78 -24.65
C GLY A 66 -18.02 -9.38 -23.26
N ILE A 67 -16.99 -9.00 -22.49
CA ILE A 67 -16.81 -9.40 -21.09
C ILE A 67 -16.06 -8.31 -20.34
N MET A 68 -16.47 -8.02 -19.10
CA MET A 68 -15.87 -7.00 -18.24
C MET A 68 -15.41 -7.59 -16.91
N ILE A 69 -14.14 -7.40 -16.58
CA ILE A 69 -13.56 -7.89 -15.32
C ILE A 69 -13.79 -6.90 -14.17
N TRP A 70 -14.25 -7.40 -13.02
CA TRP A 70 -14.39 -6.64 -11.80
C TRP A 70 -13.15 -6.78 -10.91
N SER A 71 -12.42 -5.71 -10.58
CA SER A 71 -12.57 -4.33 -11.05
C SER A 71 -11.20 -3.65 -11.14
N LEU A 72 -11.06 -2.69 -12.07
CA LEU A 72 -9.87 -1.85 -12.16
C LEU A 72 -9.98 -0.66 -11.17
N ARG A 73 -8.87 -0.28 -10.54
CA ARG A 73 -8.79 0.90 -9.66
C ARG A 73 -7.85 1.95 -10.23
N GLY A 74 -8.27 3.21 -10.09
CA GLY A 74 -7.46 4.36 -10.45
C GLY A 74 -6.58 4.84 -9.29
N HIS A 75 -5.59 5.66 -9.62
CA HIS A 75 -4.73 6.31 -8.63
C HIS A 75 -5.56 7.17 -7.66
N ALA A 76 -5.20 7.13 -6.39
CA ALA A 76 -5.84 7.91 -5.34
C ALA A 76 -5.27 9.33 -5.31
N ARG A 77 -6.11 10.29 -4.89
CA ARG A 77 -5.71 11.70 -4.79
C ARG A 77 -4.54 11.89 -3.81
N ASP A 78 -4.50 11.10 -2.76
CA ASP A 78 -3.56 11.26 -1.65
C ASP A 78 -2.33 10.34 -1.80
N GLY A 79 -2.15 9.74 -2.99
CA GLY A 79 -1.05 8.86 -3.33
C GLY A 79 -1.47 7.40 -3.47
N GLY A 80 -0.77 6.65 -4.32
CA GLY A 80 -1.06 5.25 -4.57
C GLY A 80 -2.36 5.01 -5.33
N PHE A 81 -3.09 3.94 -5.00
CA PHE A 81 -4.38 3.56 -5.62
C PHE A 81 -5.54 3.61 -4.64
N TYR A 82 -6.76 3.84 -5.16
CA TYR A 82 -7.96 3.49 -4.40
C TYR A 82 -8.03 1.97 -4.26
N GLN A 83 -8.36 1.47 -3.06
CA GLN A 83 -8.31 0.05 -2.77
C GLN A 83 -9.70 -0.58 -2.62
N HIS A 84 -9.79 -1.85 -3.02
CA HIS A 84 -10.87 -2.77 -2.70
C HIS A 84 -10.28 -4.15 -2.35
N SER A 85 -11.08 -5.07 -1.80
CA SER A 85 -10.59 -6.37 -1.30
C SER A 85 -9.92 -7.21 -2.39
N LEU A 86 -10.50 -7.18 -3.59
CA LEU A 86 -10.04 -7.84 -4.81
C LEU A 86 -10.21 -6.86 -5.96
N SER A 87 -9.11 -6.32 -6.45
CA SER A 87 -9.09 -5.37 -7.56
C SER A 87 -7.77 -5.41 -8.33
N TYR A 88 -7.82 -4.91 -9.55
CA TYR A 88 -6.70 -4.83 -10.47
C TYR A 88 -6.29 -3.37 -10.65
N ARG A 89 -5.03 -3.16 -11.00
CA ARG A 89 -4.43 -1.87 -11.35
C ARG A 89 -3.67 -2.08 -12.64
N PHE A 90 -3.74 -1.10 -13.53
CA PHE A 90 -3.07 -1.19 -14.83
C PHE A 90 -1.67 -0.55 -14.72
N PRO A 91 -0.59 -1.20 -15.19
CA PRO A 91 -0.54 -2.39 -16.04
C PRO A 91 -0.40 -3.73 -15.27
N GLY A 92 -0.49 -3.70 -13.95
CA GLY A 92 -0.46 -4.87 -13.08
C GLY A 92 0.85 -4.96 -12.29
N PHE A 93 0.77 -5.34 -11.02
CA PHE A 93 1.87 -5.24 -10.07
C PHE A 93 2.23 -6.58 -9.45
N ALA A 94 3.50 -6.76 -9.11
CA ALA A 94 3.99 -7.95 -8.41
C ALA A 94 3.60 -7.96 -6.92
N ALA A 95 3.30 -6.79 -6.36
CA ALA A 95 2.92 -6.60 -4.97
C ALA A 95 1.68 -7.40 -4.55
N ASP A 96 0.85 -7.83 -5.51
CA ASP A 96 -0.34 -8.64 -5.27
C ASP A 96 -0.30 -9.99 -6.01
N SER A 97 0.77 -10.75 -5.74
CA SER A 97 0.98 -12.08 -6.32
C SER A 97 -0.13 -13.08 -5.99
N THR A 98 -0.89 -12.85 -4.91
CA THR A 98 -2.00 -13.70 -4.44
C THR A 98 -3.10 -13.87 -5.48
N TYR A 99 -3.36 -12.85 -6.31
CA TYR A 99 -4.41 -12.90 -7.35
C TYR A 99 -3.86 -12.86 -8.77
N HIS A 100 -2.54 -12.98 -8.93
CA HIS A 100 -1.88 -12.96 -10.24
C HIS A 100 -2.27 -11.72 -11.07
N GLU A 101 -2.37 -10.55 -10.43
CA GLU A 101 -2.90 -9.31 -11.00
C GLU A 101 -2.33 -9.03 -12.39
N LYS A 102 -0.99 -9.04 -12.51
CA LYS A 102 -0.32 -8.79 -13.79
C LYS A 102 -0.76 -9.76 -14.88
N GLN A 103 -0.82 -11.06 -14.59
CA GLN A 103 -1.20 -12.07 -15.58
C GLN A 103 -2.66 -11.90 -16.01
N ILE A 104 -3.55 -11.57 -15.08
CA ILE A 104 -4.96 -11.32 -15.38
C ILE A 104 -5.12 -10.05 -16.24
N VAL A 105 -4.44 -8.96 -15.90
CA VAL A 105 -4.45 -7.72 -16.70
C VAL A 105 -3.89 -7.97 -18.10
N ASP A 106 -2.78 -8.72 -18.23
CA ASP A 106 -2.20 -9.11 -19.51
C ASP A 106 -3.20 -9.94 -20.35
N ILE A 107 -3.89 -10.92 -19.75
CA ILE A 107 -4.93 -11.73 -20.43
C ILE A 107 -6.05 -10.82 -20.96
N MET A 108 -6.55 -9.91 -20.13
CA MET A 108 -7.63 -9.00 -20.52
C MET A 108 -7.20 -8.04 -21.62
N ARG A 109 -5.98 -7.50 -21.56
CA ARG A 109 -5.42 -6.64 -22.59
C ARG A 109 -5.28 -7.37 -23.92
N ALA A 110 -4.65 -8.55 -23.92
CA ALA A 110 -4.48 -9.37 -25.12
C ALA A 110 -5.83 -9.77 -25.74
N ALA A 111 -6.83 -10.08 -24.90
CA ALA A 111 -8.17 -10.40 -25.36
C ALA A 111 -8.88 -9.24 -26.05
N ALA A 112 -8.72 -8.00 -25.55
CA ALA A 112 -9.32 -6.82 -26.16
C ALA A 112 -8.84 -6.61 -27.61
N TYR A 113 -7.52 -6.73 -27.86
CA TYR A 113 -6.97 -6.62 -29.23
C TYR A 113 -7.35 -7.82 -30.10
N ARG A 114 -7.39 -9.03 -29.54
CA ARG A 114 -7.84 -10.23 -30.27
C ARG A 114 -9.30 -10.13 -30.71
N ILE A 115 -10.19 -9.54 -29.90
CA ILE A 115 -11.59 -9.29 -30.27
C ILE A 115 -11.68 -8.35 -31.48
N ASN A 116 -10.80 -7.35 -31.54
CA ASN A 116 -10.75 -6.39 -32.65
C ASN A 116 -10.01 -6.93 -33.88
N GLY A 117 -9.36 -8.11 -33.80
CA GLY A 117 -8.51 -8.63 -34.86
C GLY A 117 -7.21 -7.83 -35.06
N GLU A 118 -6.78 -7.10 -34.02
CA GLU A 118 -5.61 -6.24 -34.06
C GLU A 118 -4.43 -6.86 -33.28
N PRO A 119 -3.18 -6.56 -33.66
CA PRO A 119 -2.03 -6.91 -32.84
C PRO A 119 -2.02 -6.06 -31.57
N GLU A 120 -1.60 -6.65 -30.45
CA GLU A 120 -1.40 -5.92 -29.20
C GLU A 120 -0.22 -4.93 -29.34
N PRO A 121 -0.44 -3.61 -29.23
CA PRO A 121 0.63 -2.63 -29.31
C PRO A 121 1.49 -2.67 -28.04
N PRO A 122 2.68 -2.05 -28.05
CA PRO A 122 3.41 -1.75 -26.80
C PRO A 122 2.55 -0.90 -25.85
N LEU A 123 2.94 -0.85 -24.57
CA LEU A 123 2.31 0.11 -23.65
C LEU A 123 2.63 1.54 -24.10
N PRO A 124 1.73 2.52 -23.92
CA PRO A 124 2.10 3.92 -24.11
C PRO A 124 3.16 4.31 -23.08
N LEU A 125 3.99 5.32 -23.41
CA LEU A 125 4.83 5.95 -22.40
C LEU A 125 3.94 6.53 -21.29
N PRO A 126 4.29 6.35 -19.99
CA PRO A 126 3.53 6.97 -18.92
C PRO A 126 3.66 8.49 -18.97
N ASP A 127 2.60 9.19 -18.58
CA ASP A 127 2.67 10.63 -18.30
C ASP A 127 3.54 10.91 -17.05
N PRO A 128 4.08 12.13 -16.88
CA PRO A 128 4.76 12.50 -15.64
C PRO A 128 3.82 12.37 -14.43
N PRO A 129 4.25 11.75 -13.32
CA PRO A 129 3.44 11.69 -12.11
C PRO A 129 3.39 13.07 -11.44
N ARG A 130 2.52 13.21 -10.43
CA ARG A 130 2.48 14.41 -9.58
C ARG A 130 2.99 14.08 -8.18
N LEU A 131 4.16 14.60 -7.84
CA LEU A 131 4.73 14.49 -6.50
C LEU A 131 3.93 15.35 -5.52
N LEU A 132 3.53 14.77 -4.39
CA LEU A 132 2.78 15.47 -3.34
C LEU A 132 3.74 16.24 -2.43
N ASP A 133 3.20 17.16 -1.63
CA ASP A 133 3.99 17.94 -0.69
C ASP A 133 4.70 17.00 0.31
N ILE A 134 6.00 17.19 0.49
CA ILE A 134 6.83 16.40 1.39
C ILE A 134 7.09 17.23 2.64
N LYS A 135 6.54 16.80 3.76
CA LYS A 135 6.82 17.40 5.08
C LYS A 135 7.98 16.72 5.79
N ASP A 136 8.20 15.45 5.47
CA ASP A 136 9.22 14.59 6.05
C ASP A 136 9.75 13.68 4.93
N VAL A 137 11.08 13.54 4.84
CA VAL A 137 11.76 12.70 3.83
C VAL A 137 11.42 11.22 3.97
N TYR A 138 10.86 10.83 5.11
CA TYR A 138 10.38 9.47 5.36
C TYR A 138 8.93 9.24 4.90
N ASP A 139 8.22 10.29 4.45
CA ASP A 139 6.80 10.23 4.11
C ASP A 139 6.53 10.72 2.67
N ILE A 140 7.26 10.17 1.70
CA ILE A 140 7.17 10.58 0.28
C ILE A 140 6.02 9.84 -0.42
N SER A 141 5.16 10.60 -1.10
CA SER A 141 4.02 10.07 -1.86
C SER A 141 3.79 10.83 -3.15
N TRP A 142 3.24 10.17 -4.16
CA TRP A 142 2.89 10.77 -5.44
C TRP A 142 1.59 10.20 -5.99
N GLN A 143 0.90 11.01 -6.79
CA GLN A 143 -0.18 10.53 -7.65
C GLN A 143 0.46 9.86 -8.86
N GLY A 144 0.17 8.56 -9.02
CA GLY A 144 0.74 7.75 -10.07
C GLY A 144 0.23 8.05 -11.48
N SER A 145 0.89 7.46 -12.47
CA SER A 145 0.63 7.65 -13.89
C SER A 145 0.03 6.40 -14.52
N THR A 146 -1.02 6.55 -15.31
CA THR A 146 -1.65 5.42 -16.01
C THR A 146 -0.62 4.66 -16.84
N GLY A 147 -0.50 3.34 -16.61
CA GLY A 147 0.43 2.49 -17.35
C GLY A 147 1.85 2.49 -16.82
N ALA A 148 2.15 3.20 -15.72
CA ALA A 148 3.41 3.06 -14.99
C ALA A 148 3.46 1.71 -14.26
N ALA A 149 4.57 0.99 -14.39
CA ALA A 149 4.83 -0.25 -13.68
C ALA A 149 5.76 -0.04 -12.47
N SER A 150 6.58 1.01 -12.50
CA SER A 150 7.48 1.41 -11.41
C SER A 150 7.83 2.89 -11.51
N TYR A 151 8.55 3.39 -10.49
CA TYR A 151 8.97 4.77 -10.40
C TYR A 151 10.44 4.89 -10.00
N LYS A 152 11.11 5.86 -10.61
CA LYS A 152 12.40 6.39 -10.20
C LYS A 152 12.15 7.58 -9.27
N ILE A 153 12.74 7.54 -8.09
CA ILE A 153 12.74 8.67 -7.15
C ILE A 153 14.13 9.29 -7.20
N GLN A 154 14.17 10.59 -7.47
CA GLN A 154 15.40 11.36 -7.55
C GLN A 154 15.40 12.49 -6.56
N ARG A 155 16.58 12.71 -5.96
CA ARG A 155 16.82 13.70 -4.93
C ARG A 155 17.96 14.63 -5.34
N LEU A 156 17.85 15.90 -5.00
CA LEU A 156 18.86 16.93 -5.19
C LEU A 156 19.17 17.57 -3.84
N THR A 157 20.42 17.46 -3.39
CA THR A 157 20.89 18.17 -2.19
C THR A 157 20.91 19.67 -2.45
N GLU A 158 20.43 20.48 -1.50
CA GLU A 158 20.50 21.94 -1.58
C GLU A 158 21.94 22.42 -1.83
N GLY A 159 22.12 23.31 -2.82
CA GLY A 159 23.42 23.77 -3.29
C GLY A 159 24.14 22.85 -4.28
N SER A 160 23.59 21.67 -4.58
CA SER A 160 24.05 20.79 -5.67
C SER A 160 23.37 21.12 -7.01
N TYR A 161 23.92 20.59 -8.10
CA TYR A 161 23.34 20.65 -9.45
C TYR A 161 22.97 19.27 -10.00
N ASN A 162 23.31 18.19 -9.30
CA ASN A 162 23.15 16.81 -9.79
C ASN A 162 22.04 16.10 -9.04
N TRP A 163 21.07 15.59 -9.80
CA TRP A 163 20.03 14.69 -9.28
C TRP A 163 20.60 13.28 -9.07
N GLU A 164 20.41 12.74 -7.88
CA GLU A 164 20.77 11.37 -7.51
C GLU A 164 19.53 10.49 -7.52
N THR A 165 19.60 9.31 -8.13
CA THR A 165 18.51 8.32 -8.02
C THR A 165 18.63 7.58 -6.69
N ILE A 166 17.65 7.75 -5.81
CA ILE A 166 17.58 7.09 -4.50
C ILE A 166 16.71 5.82 -4.51
N ALA A 167 15.82 5.70 -5.50
CA ALA A 167 15.10 4.46 -5.81
C ALA A 167 14.91 4.33 -7.33
N ASP A 168 15.15 3.14 -7.89
CA ASP A 168 15.05 2.89 -9.34
C ASP A 168 13.80 2.10 -9.74
N SER A 169 13.11 1.50 -8.76
CA SER A 169 11.95 0.63 -9.00
C SER A 169 10.94 0.70 -7.85
N ALA A 170 10.70 1.92 -7.35
CA ALA A 170 9.65 2.15 -6.37
C ALA A 170 8.27 1.83 -6.96
N THR A 171 7.30 1.50 -6.11
CA THR A 171 5.93 1.19 -6.50
C THR A 171 4.96 2.12 -5.78
N ASP A 172 3.83 2.40 -6.41
CA ASP A 172 2.69 3.11 -5.84
C ASP A 172 1.52 2.15 -5.51
N ALA A 173 1.73 0.84 -5.66
CA ALA A 173 0.72 -0.17 -5.39
C ALA A 173 0.63 -0.56 -3.91
N VAL A 174 1.73 -0.38 -3.16
CA VAL A 174 1.87 -0.68 -1.73
C VAL A 174 2.89 0.27 -1.08
N PRO A 175 2.78 0.57 0.22
CA PRO A 175 1.65 0.24 1.10
C PRO A 175 0.37 1.00 0.73
N VAL A 176 -0.79 0.47 1.13
CA VAL A 176 -2.09 1.07 0.80
C VAL A 176 -2.40 2.23 1.75
N PHE A 177 -2.83 3.38 1.21
CA PHE A 177 -3.20 4.59 1.97
C PHE A 177 -2.14 5.08 2.96
N ARG A 178 -0.87 4.88 2.60
CA ARG A 178 0.30 5.26 3.38
C ARG A 178 1.37 5.88 2.49
N PRO A 179 2.39 6.54 3.08
CA PRO A 179 3.55 6.96 2.34
C PRO A 179 4.15 5.84 1.50
N LEU A 180 4.44 6.14 0.24
CA LEU A 180 4.90 5.16 -0.74
C LEU A 180 6.40 4.90 -0.66
N TYR A 181 7.15 5.83 -0.05
CA TYR A 181 8.59 5.71 0.06
C TYR A 181 9.15 6.47 1.26
N ASP A 182 10.07 5.83 1.98
CA ASP A 182 10.85 6.40 3.07
C ASP A 182 12.34 6.53 2.67
N ASP A 183 12.85 7.77 2.56
CA ASP A 183 14.27 8.01 2.22
C ASP A 183 15.18 7.84 3.45
N THR A 184 15.49 6.58 3.75
CA THR A 184 16.43 6.22 4.84
C THR A 184 17.88 6.60 4.56
N THR A 185 18.21 7.04 3.34
CA THR A 185 19.56 7.46 2.95
C THR A 185 19.83 8.95 3.21
N ALA A 186 18.78 9.71 3.52
CA ALA A 186 18.87 11.14 3.77
C ALA A 186 19.78 11.45 4.98
N GLN A 187 20.61 12.48 4.83
CA GLN A 187 21.60 12.84 5.84
C GLN A 187 21.05 13.91 6.78
N LEU A 188 21.25 13.69 8.08
CA LEU A 188 20.87 14.62 9.14
C LEU A 188 21.50 16.01 8.91
N GLY A 189 20.70 17.07 9.05
CA GLY A 189 21.09 18.46 8.85
C GLY A 189 21.25 18.89 7.39
N LYS A 190 20.83 18.07 6.42
CA LYS A 190 20.77 18.42 5.00
C LYS A 190 19.34 18.70 4.56
N SER A 191 19.25 19.47 3.48
CA SER A 191 18.00 19.85 2.85
C SER A 191 17.95 19.31 1.42
N TYR A 192 16.80 18.78 1.01
CA TYR A 192 16.65 18.07 -0.25
C TYR A 192 15.44 18.55 -1.06
N PHE A 193 15.59 18.49 -2.38
CA PHE A 193 14.50 18.60 -3.34
C PHE A 193 14.28 17.24 -4.00
N ASP A 194 13.04 16.85 -4.23
CA ASP A 194 12.69 15.55 -4.80
C ASP A 194 11.86 15.69 -6.06
N ARG A 195 11.96 14.68 -6.94
CA ARG A 195 11.11 14.48 -8.12
C ARG A 195 10.96 13.00 -8.43
N VAL A 196 9.86 12.64 -9.07
CA VAL A 196 9.53 11.26 -9.43
C VAL A 196 9.38 11.12 -10.94
N ILE A 197 9.85 9.99 -11.48
CA ILE A 197 9.76 9.65 -12.90
C ILE A 197 9.04 8.30 -13.01
N ALA A 198 7.94 8.25 -13.78
CA ALA A 198 7.21 7.02 -14.03
C ALA A 198 7.91 6.18 -15.10
N GLN A 199 7.83 4.85 -14.99
CA GLN A 199 8.48 3.92 -15.92
C GLN A 199 7.58 2.73 -16.26
N ASN A 200 7.69 2.24 -17.49
CA ASN A 200 7.17 0.95 -17.90
C ASN A 200 8.07 0.32 -18.98
N SER A 201 7.61 -0.75 -19.63
CA SER A 201 8.38 -1.45 -20.67
C SER A 201 8.68 -0.61 -21.91
N SER A 202 7.97 0.50 -22.13
CA SER A 202 8.17 1.39 -23.27
C SER A 202 9.12 2.56 -22.98
N GLY A 203 9.50 2.77 -21.72
CA GLY A 203 10.46 3.80 -21.32
C GLY A 203 10.06 4.56 -20.05
N ALA A 204 10.58 5.76 -19.92
CA ALA A 204 10.37 6.64 -18.77
C ALA A 204 9.66 7.93 -19.18
N SER A 205 8.85 8.48 -18.27
CA SER A 205 8.20 9.77 -18.44
C SER A 205 9.20 10.94 -18.31
N ALA A 206 8.74 12.17 -18.60
CA ALA A 206 9.42 13.33 -18.02
C ALA A 206 9.25 13.36 -16.48
N PRO A 207 10.10 14.06 -15.73
CA PRO A 207 9.97 14.16 -14.28
C PRO A 207 8.69 14.90 -13.84
N SER A 208 8.23 14.59 -12.63
CA SER A 208 7.18 15.34 -11.93
C SER A 208 7.56 16.80 -11.64
N ASN A 209 6.63 17.54 -11.02
CA ASN A 209 6.99 18.73 -10.25
C ASN A 209 8.08 18.42 -9.21
N ILE A 210 8.87 19.44 -8.86
CA ILE A 210 9.87 19.39 -7.80
C ILE A 210 9.22 19.81 -6.48
N VAL A 211 9.54 19.12 -5.39
CA VAL A 211 9.11 19.46 -4.03
C VAL A 211 10.32 19.61 -3.12
N GLY A 212 10.35 20.65 -2.29
CA GLY A 212 11.47 20.96 -1.38
C GLY A 212 11.80 22.46 -1.33
N PRO A 213 12.79 22.86 -0.53
CA PRO A 213 13.67 21.98 0.24
C PRO A 213 12.97 21.37 1.47
N VAL A 214 13.29 20.11 1.80
CA VAL A 214 12.89 19.43 3.04
C VAL A 214 14.13 19.16 3.88
N THR A 215 14.16 19.66 5.11
CA THR A 215 15.30 19.53 6.03
C THR A 215 15.17 18.28 6.88
N VAL A 216 16.28 17.55 7.06
CA VAL A 216 16.32 16.32 7.86
C VAL A 216 16.80 16.63 9.28
N ASP A 217 15.85 16.77 10.21
CA ASP A 217 16.15 17.12 11.61
C ASP A 217 16.20 15.93 12.56
N TYR A 218 15.89 14.73 12.08
CA TYR A 218 15.98 13.48 12.83
C TYR A 218 16.17 12.30 11.88
N ARG A 219 16.47 11.12 12.46
CA ARG A 219 16.37 9.85 11.77
C ARG A 219 15.09 9.13 12.18
N LYS A 220 14.49 8.39 11.27
CA LYS A 220 13.27 7.61 11.52
C LYS A 220 13.43 6.21 10.94
N LEU A 221 13.14 5.20 11.77
CA LEU A 221 12.84 3.85 11.31
C LEU A 221 11.33 3.79 11.09
N VAL A 222 10.90 3.43 9.88
CA VAL A 222 9.50 3.12 9.55
C VAL A 222 9.42 1.64 9.24
N ASP A 223 8.51 0.90 9.86
CA ASP A 223 8.22 -0.49 9.55
C ASP A 223 6.74 -0.66 9.22
N GLU A 224 6.48 -0.93 7.94
CA GLU A 224 5.14 -1.22 7.38
C GLU A 224 4.77 -2.71 7.51
N LEU A 225 5.65 -3.53 8.11
CA LEU A 225 5.46 -4.97 8.29
C LEU A 225 5.20 -5.73 6.99
N ALA A 226 5.86 -5.32 5.92
CA ALA A 226 5.90 -6.10 4.67
C ALA A 226 6.60 -7.45 4.88
N ASP A 227 7.59 -7.49 5.79
CA ASP A 227 8.32 -8.68 6.23
C ASP A 227 8.89 -8.46 7.65
N THR A 228 9.82 -9.31 8.08
CA THR A 228 10.45 -9.24 9.42
C THR A 228 11.87 -8.66 9.41
N SER A 229 12.34 -8.12 8.28
CA SER A 229 13.73 -7.68 8.08
C SER A 229 14.16 -6.52 8.99
N LYS A 230 13.19 -5.72 9.48
CA LYS A 230 13.41 -4.60 10.40
C LYS A 230 13.34 -5.00 11.88
N LEU A 231 12.96 -6.24 12.19
CA LEU A 231 12.87 -6.75 13.55
C LEU A 231 14.24 -7.26 14.02
N LEU A 232 14.64 -6.90 15.25
CA LEU A 232 15.79 -7.52 15.90
C LEU A 232 15.43 -8.90 16.46
N ILE A 233 14.30 -8.99 17.18
CA ILE A 233 13.81 -10.24 17.79
C ILE A 233 12.29 -10.30 17.62
N ALA A 234 11.78 -11.48 17.28
CA ALA A 234 10.36 -11.79 17.27
C ALA A 234 10.15 -13.09 18.04
N SER A 235 9.08 -13.17 18.85
CA SER A 235 8.68 -14.44 19.49
C SER A 235 8.11 -15.42 18.46
N ASP A 236 8.33 -16.72 18.65
CA ASP A 236 7.93 -17.79 17.71
C ASP A 236 6.42 -17.86 17.40
N SER A 237 5.57 -17.29 18.26
CA SER A 237 4.11 -17.32 18.11
C SER A 237 3.53 -16.26 17.18
N LEU A 238 4.37 -15.43 16.55
CA LEU A 238 3.92 -14.38 15.63
C LEU A 238 3.63 -14.96 14.23
N LYS A 239 2.59 -14.44 13.60
CA LYS A 239 2.24 -14.75 12.20
C LYS A 239 1.77 -13.50 11.50
N PHE A 240 1.96 -13.43 10.19
CA PHE A 240 1.31 -12.40 9.39
C PHE A 240 -0.20 -12.64 9.38
N ALA A 241 -0.96 -11.56 9.55
CA ALA A 241 -2.41 -11.59 9.48
C ALA A 241 -2.87 -12.07 8.10
N SER A 242 -4.03 -12.71 8.04
CA SER A 242 -4.55 -13.20 6.77
C SER A 242 -4.86 -12.03 5.82
N PRO A 243 -4.51 -12.11 4.52
CA PRO A 243 -4.95 -11.12 3.55
C PRO A 243 -6.48 -11.03 3.47
N PHE A 244 -7.21 -12.08 3.86
CA PHE A 244 -8.67 -12.08 3.91
C PHE A 244 -9.24 -11.17 5.00
N SER A 245 -8.49 -10.86 6.06
CA SER A 245 -8.92 -9.90 7.10
C SER A 245 -8.48 -8.45 6.80
N ALA A 246 -7.87 -8.21 5.63
CA ALA A 246 -7.38 -6.88 5.29
C ALA A 246 -8.52 -5.86 5.20
N VAL A 247 -9.73 -6.26 4.76
CA VAL A 247 -10.87 -5.34 4.64
C VAL A 247 -11.29 -4.81 6.00
N GLU A 248 -11.39 -5.68 7.00
CA GLU A 248 -11.68 -5.36 8.39
C GLU A 248 -10.61 -4.41 8.95
N ALA A 249 -9.36 -4.60 8.55
CA ALA A 249 -8.23 -3.74 8.84
C ALA A 249 -8.02 -2.59 7.82
N LYS A 250 -9.10 -2.09 7.20
CA LYS A 250 -9.07 -0.91 6.29
C LYS A 250 -8.09 -1.04 5.11
N TYR A 251 -8.03 -2.24 4.55
CA TYR A 251 -7.18 -2.66 3.44
C TYR A 251 -5.68 -2.69 3.74
N ASP A 252 -5.31 -2.95 4.99
CA ASP A 252 -3.90 -2.86 5.37
C ASP A 252 -3.02 -4.02 4.82
N PHE A 253 -3.45 -5.25 4.54
CA PHE A 253 -2.62 -6.41 4.12
C PHE A 253 -1.32 -6.80 4.90
N SER A 254 -0.58 -5.91 5.55
CA SER A 254 0.75 -6.13 6.14
C SER A 254 0.70 -5.92 7.65
N ARG A 255 0.30 -6.96 8.38
CA ARG A 255 0.15 -6.91 9.85
C ARG A 255 0.71 -8.15 10.51
N LEU A 256 1.19 -8.01 11.74
CA LEU A 256 1.57 -9.11 12.61
C LEU A 256 0.49 -9.37 13.67
N GLU A 257 -0.03 -10.58 13.70
CA GLU A 257 -0.91 -11.08 14.75
C GLU A 257 -0.09 -11.76 15.85
N GLY A 258 -0.37 -11.42 17.10
CA GLY A 258 0.30 -11.99 18.26
C GLY A 258 -0.67 -12.43 19.36
N ALA A 259 -0.45 -13.63 19.91
CA ALA A 259 -1.11 -14.07 21.14
C ALA A 259 -0.66 -13.23 22.35
N LYS A 260 -1.38 -13.32 23.47
CA LYS A 260 -0.97 -12.65 24.71
C LYS A 260 0.43 -13.10 25.13
N GLY A 261 1.33 -12.14 25.32
CA GLY A 261 2.74 -12.35 25.64
C GLY A 261 3.67 -12.54 24.44
N ALA A 262 3.13 -12.64 23.21
CA ALA A 262 3.94 -12.53 22.00
C ALA A 262 4.59 -11.14 21.94
N TYR A 263 5.76 -11.01 21.30
CA TYR A 263 6.45 -9.72 21.22
C TYR A 263 7.36 -9.60 20.00
N VAL A 264 7.59 -8.34 19.62
CA VAL A 264 8.65 -7.92 18.72
C VAL A 264 9.61 -6.97 19.43
N ILE A 265 10.87 -6.94 19.02
CA ILE A 265 11.89 -6.01 19.48
C ILE A 265 12.55 -5.35 18.29
N TYR A 266 12.62 -4.02 18.34
CA TYR A 266 13.37 -3.17 17.41
C TYR A 266 14.64 -2.66 18.09
N GLU A 267 15.66 -2.37 17.29
CA GLU A 267 16.86 -1.65 17.71
C GLU A 267 17.11 -0.47 16.77
N VAL A 268 17.47 0.67 17.35
CA VAL A 268 17.97 1.83 16.60
C VAL A 268 19.41 2.16 17.02
N PRO A 269 20.22 2.79 16.14
CA PRO A 269 21.63 3.08 16.43
C PRO A 269 21.88 4.07 17.57
N GLN A 270 20.90 4.92 17.90
CA GLN A 270 21.01 5.94 18.95
C GLN A 270 19.76 5.94 19.82
N SER A 271 19.75 6.80 20.84
CA SER A 271 18.62 6.89 21.76
C SER A 271 17.32 7.24 21.03
N ILE A 272 16.26 6.51 21.37
CA ILE A 272 14.90 6.75 20.90
C ILE A 272 14.44 8.09 21.46
N ASP A 273 13.97 8.96 20.57
CA ASP A 273 13.35 10.24 20.92
C ASP A 273 11.83 10.08 21.04
N SER A 274 11.20 9.37 20.09
CA SER A 274 9.76 9.11 20.11
C SER A 274 9.38 7.87 19.31
N ILE A 275 8.20 7.30 19.62
CA ILE A 275 7.58 6.25 18.82
C ILE A 275 6.15 6.61 18.44
N MET A 276 5.72 6.11 17.29
CA MET A 276 4.31 5.97 16.90
C MET A 276 4.08 4.53 16.46
N VAL A 277 3.07 3.88 17.02
CA VAL A 277 2.75 2.48 16.70
C VAL A 277 1.27 2.38 16.36
N GLU A 278 0.97 1.93 15.16
CA GLU A 278 -0.40 1.65 14.72
C GLU A 278 -0.72 0.16 14.87
N ALA A 279 -1.94 -0.11 15.32
CA ALA A 279 -2.47 -1.45 15.49
C ALA A 279 -3.97 -1.49 15.20
N PHE A 280 -4.50 -2.70 15.00
CA PHE A 280 -5.93 -2.97 14.93
C PHE A 280 -6.34 -3.89 16.09
N PHE A 281 -7.38 -3.52 16.82
CA PHE A 281 -7.97 -4.36 17.85
C PHE A 281 -9.07 -5.24 17.27
N THR A 282 -8.92 -6.54 17.44
CA THR A 282 -9.77 -7.58 16.83
C THR A 282 -10.72 -8.24 17.82
N SER A 283 -10.57 -7.99 19.13
CA SER A 283 -11.44 -8.54 20.17
C SER A 283 -11.54 -7.63 21.41
N GLY A 284 -12.30 -8.05 22.43
CA GLY A 284 -12.56 -7.27 23.65
C GLY A 284 -11.40 -7.21 24.65
N GLU A 285 -10.55 -8.23 24.72
CA GLU A 285 -9.25 -8.17 25.43
C GLU A 285 -8.15 -7.90 24.40
N CYS A 286 -7.79 -6.64 24.25
CA CYS A 286 -6.85 -6.17 23.23
C CYS A 286 -5.89 -5.10 23.78
N GLY A 287 -4.81 -4.86 23.06
CA GLY A 287 -3.82 -3.83 23.36
C GLY A 287 -2.38 -4.33 23.29
N MET A 288 -1.46 -3.41 23.55
CA MET A 288 -0.03 -3.68 23.55
C MET A 288 0.63 -2.98 24.72
N ASN A 289 1.64 -3.65 25.30
CA ASN A 289 2.53 -3.06 26.30
C ASN A 289 3.85 -2.72 25.64
N PHE A 290 4.44 -1.60 26.06
CA PHE A 290 5.66 -1.08 25.48
C PHE A 290 6.75 -1.05 26.53
N PHE A 291 7.94 -1.50 26.16
CA PHE A 291 9.11 -1.45 26.99
C PHE A 291 10.28 -0.88 26.20
N ALA A 292 11.17 -0.16 26.87
CA ALA A 292 12.38 0.34 26.26
C ALA A 292 13.56 0.23 27.22
N SER A 293 14.76 0.10 26.67
CA SER A 293 16.00 0.06 27.43
C SER A 293 17.23 0.25 26.53
N ASP A 294 18.37 0.47 27.17
CA ASP A 294 19.71 0.39 26.57
C ASP A 294 20.23 -1.06 26.46
N SER A 295 19.55 -2.02 27.09
CA SER A 295 19.87 -3.45 27.07
C SER A 295 18.63 -4.34 27.06
N LEU A 296 18.68 -5.43 26.30
CA LEU A 296 17.62 -6.44 26.20
C LEU A 296 17.26 -7.09 27.55
N SER A 297 18.21 -7.17 28.48
CA SER A 297 17.99 -7.80 29.80
C SER A 297 17.33 -6.90 30.84
N THR A 298 17.23 -5.58 30.57
CA THR A 298 16.80 -4.57 31.54
C THR A 298 15.60 -3.74 31.04
N MET A 299 14.77 -4.33 30.16
CA MET A 299 13.57 -3.70 29.60
C MET A 299 12.66 -3.12 30.68
N LYS A 300 12.34 -1.82 30.57
CA LYS A 300 11.44 -1.12 31.49
C LYS A 300 10.18 -0.68 30.77
N PRO A 301 8.99 -0.74 31.40
CA PRO A 301 7.76 -0.26 30.78
C PRO A 301 7.86 1.23 30.48
N ILE A 302 7.26 1.65 29.36
CA ILE A 302 7.15 3.07 28.98
C ILE A 302 5.67 3.49 28.89
N PRO A 303 5.33 4.75 29.21
CA PRO A 303 3.95 5.21 29.30
C PRO A 303 3.38 5.60 27.93
N ALA A 304 3.21 4.63 27.03
CA ALA A 304 2.64 4.90 25.71
C ALA A 304 1.16 5.33 25.82
N LYS A 305 0.83 6.48 25.25
CA LYS A 305 -0.53 7.01 25.17
C LYS A 305 -1.28 6.31 24.03
N LEU A 306 -2.41 5.68 24.36
CA LEU A 306 -3.32 5.07 23.40
C LEU A 306 -4.38 6.09 22.95
N GLU A 307 -4.51 6.24 21.64
CA GLU A 307 -5.65 6.86 20.98
C GLU A 307 -6.35 5.79 20.13
N THR A 308 -7.66 5.60 20.34
CA THR A 308 -8.48 4.78 19.47
C THR A 308 -9.38 5.69 18.65
N PHE A 309 -9.71 5.24 17.44
CA PHE A 309 -10.71 5.91 16.62
C PHE A 309 -11.96 5.03 16.66
N PRO A 310 -12.75 5.11 17.74
CA PRO A 310 -13.89 4.23 17.96
C PRO A 310 -14.82 4.32 16.76
N PRO A 311 -15.43 3.21 16.37
CA PRO A 311 -16.14 3.21 15.12
C PRO A 311 -17.38 4.09 15.23
N TYR A 312 -17.62 4.91 14.20
CA TYR A 312 -18.97 5.22 13.73
C TYR A 312 -19.75 3.90 13.61
N SER A 313 -21.09 3.90 13.75
CA SER A 313 -21.94 2.70 13.63
C SER A 313 -21.37 1.65 12.67
N ASN A 314 -20.75 0.59 13.23
CA ASN A 314 -19.89 -0.32 12.48
C ASN A 314 -20.69 -1.43 11.81
N HIS A 315 -21.54 -1.06 10.84
CA HIS A 315 -22.30 -2.04 10.06
C HIS A 315 -21.41 -2.92 9.16
N TYR A 316 -20.11 -2.61 9.04
CA TYR A 316 -19.16 -3.24 8.13
C TYR A 316 -18.14 -4.16 8.82
N GLY A 317 -18.19 -4.29 10.16
CA GLY A 317 -17.32 -5.21 10.89
C GLY A 317 -15.84 -4.81 10.95
N PHE A 318 -15.50 -3.54 10.71
CA PHE A 318 -14.10 -3.08 10.77
C PHE A 318 -13.48 -3.25 12.15
N TYR A 319 -12.19 -3.58 12.20
CA TYR A 319 -11.41 -3.57 13.43
C TYR A 319 -11.26 -2.14 13.95
N VAL A 320 -11.08 -2.01 15.27
CA VAL A 320 -10.86 -0.70 15.89
C VAL A 320 -9.40 -0.30 15.67
N PRO A 321 -9.11 0.76 14.90
CA PRO A 321 -7.74 1.26 14.76
C PRO A 321 -7.30 1.90 16.08
N ALA A 322 -6.06 1.64 16.43
CA ALA A 322 -5.39 2.11 17.63
C ALA A 322 -4.03 2.69 17.26
N MET A 323 -3.71 3.83 17.85
CA MET A 323 -2.42 4.50 17.70
C MET A 323 -1.82 4.70 19.10
N TYR A 324 -0.60 4.21 19.29
CA TYR A 324 0.19 4.41 20.49
C TYR A 324 1.29 5.43 20.19
N THR A 325 1.44 6.42 21.05
CA THR A 325 2.53 7.41 20.95
C THR A 325 3.28 7.49 22.27
N CYS A 326 4.61 7.63 22.22
CA CYS A 326 5.42 7.85 23.42
C CYS A 326 6.62 8.74 23.11
N GLY A 327 6.87 9.73 23.95
CA GLY A 327 8.05 10.61 23.93
C GLY A 327 8.91 10.51 25.19
N GLU A 328 8.53 9.65 26.13
CA GLU A 328 9.21 9.48 27.42
C GLU A 328 9.86 8.09 27.51
N PHE A 329 11.18 8.05 27.67
CA PHE A 329 11.96 6.81 27.67
C PHE A 329 12.99 6.81 28.80
N PRO A 330 13.37 5.63 29.32
CA PRO A 330 14.58 5.50 30.11
C PRO A 330 15.79 6.06 29.36
N ALA A 331 16.73 6.67 30.09
CA ALA A 331 17.92 7.26 29.50
C ALA A 331 18.66 6.24 28.60
N HIS A 332 19.14 6.71 27.45
CA HIS A 332 19.89 5.92 26.47
C HIS A 332 19.14 4.74 25.84
N SER A 333 17.81 4.67 25.97
CA SER A 333 17.01 3.60 25.38
C SER A 333 17.21 3.52 23.88
N ARG A 334 17.62 2.35 23.38
CA ARG A 334 17.81 2.07 21.95
C ARG A 334 17.05 0.84 21.46
N TYR A 335 16.55 0.04 22.40
CA TYR A 335 15.67 -1.09 22.14
C TYR A 335 14.23 -0.72 22.46
N LEU A 336 13.30 -1.08 21.58
CA LEU A 336 11.87 -0.99 21.81
C LEU A 336 11.29 -2.41 21.75
N LYS A 337 10.67 -2.89 22.83
CA LYS A 337 9.87 -4.11 22.83
C LYS A 337 8.39 -3.74 22.79
N ILE A 338 7.66 -4.34 21.86
CA ILE A 338 6.20 -4.27 21.76
C ILE A 338 5.67 -5.65 22.11
N GLU A 339 4.91 -5.76 23.20
CA GLU A 339 4.31 -7.00 23.68
C GLU A 339 2.80 -6.98 23.49
N PHE A 340 2.25 -8.03 22.90
CA PHE A 340 0.83 -8.17 22.59
C PHE A 340 0.06 -8.61 23.84
N ASN A 341 -1.08 -7.99 24.12
CA ASN A 341 -2.01 -8.44 25.17
C ASN A 341 -3.05 -9.45 24.66
N GLY A 342 -2.91 -9.90 23.40
CA GLY A 342 -3.93 -10.65 22.67
C GLY A 342 -4.85 -9.73 21.86
N GLY A 343 -5.68 -10.30 20.99
CA GLY A 343 -6.74 -9.57 20.29
C GLY A 343 -6.29 -8.34 19.50
N SER A 344 -5.04 -8.33 19.00
CA SER A 344 -4.45 -7.17 18.33
C SER A 344 -3.56 -7.59 17.17
N GLU A 345 -3.58 -6.80 16.11
CA GLU A 345 -2.71 -6.92 14.94
C GLU A 345 -1.84 -5.66 14.86
N LEU A 346 -0.52 -5.80 14.96
CA LEU A 346 0.45 -4.72 14.77
C LEU A 346 0.53 -4.38 13.29
N SER A 347 0.53 -3.09 12.95
CA SER A 347 0.30 -2.61 11.58
C SER A 347 1.35 -1.61 11.09
N ARG A 348 1.86 -0.71 11.94
CA ARG A 348 2.98 0.19 11.59
C ARG A 348 3.79 0.52 12.82
N VAL A 349 5.11 0.62 12.67
CA VAL A 349 6.00 1.11 13.73
C VAL A 349 6.87 2.22 13.18
N GLU A 350 6.84 3.37 13.84
CA GLU A 350 7.78 4.47 13.63
C GLU A 350 8.60 4.72 14.88
N ILE A 351 9.92 4.81 14.72
CA ILE A 351 10.86 5.13 15.79
C ILE A 351 11.72 6.29 15.33
N ILE A 352 11.55 7.45 15.96
CA ILE A 352 12.40 8.61 15.75
C ILE A 352 13.58 8.55 16.71
N TYR A 353 14.78 8.82 16.20
CA TYR A 353 16.03 8.87 16.94
C TYR A 353 16.96 9.91 16.31
N SER A 354 18.04 10.27 17.02
CA SER A 354 19.04 11.25 16.52
C SER A 354 18.46 12.63 16.19
N ARG A 355 17.45 13.11 16.92
CA ARG A 355 16.89 14.45 16.67
C ARG A 355 17.93 15.55 16.94
N ILE A 356 18.11 16.45 15.98
CA ILE A 356 18.82 17.72 16.18
C ILE A 356 17.95 18.53 17.14
N LYS A 357 18.45 18.76 18.36
CA LYS A 357 17.86 19.73 19.27
C LYS A 357 18.22 21.11 18.74
N GLU A 358 17.22 21.93 18.41
CA GLU A 358 17.49 23.35 18.18
C GLU A 358 18.23 23.91 19.42
N PRO A 359 19.24 24.79 19.23
CA PRO A 359 19.80 25.50 20.36
C PRO A 359 18.67 26.26 21.05
N ASN A 360 18.53 26.05 22.36
CA ASN A 360 17.54 26.77 23.16
C ASN A 360 17.74 28.28 22.93
N PRO A 361 16.74 29.01 22.38
CA PRO A 361 16.89 30.45 22.15
C PRO A 361 17.22 31.22 23.43
N ASP A 362 16.88 30.68 24.61
CA ASP A 362 17.19 31.27 25.92
C ASP A 362 18.65 31.10 26.37
N ILE A 363 19.48 30.33 25.64
CA ILE A 363 20.92 30.18 25.94
C ILE A 363 21.79 31.11 25.08
N VAL A 364 21.27 31.61 23.96
CA VAL A 364 22.01 32.53 23.07
C VAL A 364 22.12 33.95 23.65
N THR A 365 21.24 34.32 24.60
CA THR A 365 21.27 35.64 25.25
C THR A 365 22.30 35.77 26.39
N LEU A 366 22.82 34.66 26.95
CA LEU A 366 23.80 34.75 28.05
C LEU A 366 25.27 34.90 27.60
N GLU A 367 25.60 34.56 26.34
CA GLU A 367 26.96 34.75 25.81
C GLU A 367 27.15 36.08 25.05
N GLN A 368 26.08 36.86 24.84
CA GLN A 368 26.16 38.19 24.20
C GLN A 368 26.16 39.36 25.18
N GLU A 369 26.03 39.13 26.50
CA GLU A 369 26.19 40.17 27.54
C GLU A 369 27.55 40.14 28.26
N GLN A 370 28.53 39.34 27.78
CA GLN A 370 29.90 39.29 28.34
C GLN A 370 31.03 39.65 27.33
N LYS A 371 30.72 40.41 26.28
CA LYS A 371 31.70 41.13 25.46
C LYS A 371 31.30 42.59 25.37
#